data_AF-I3D299-F1
#
_entry.id   AF-I3D299-F1
#
_cell.length_a   1.000
_cell.length_b   1.000
_cell.length_c   1.000
_cell.angle_alpha   90.00
_cell.angle_beta   90.00
_cell.angle_gamma   90.00
#
_symmetry.space_group_name_H-M   'P 1'
#
loop_
_entity.id
_entity.type
_entity.pdbx_description
1 polymer ?
#
loop_
_entity_poly.entity_id
_entity_poly.type
_entity_poly.pdbx_seq_one_letter_code
_entity_poly.pdbx_strand_id
1 'polypeptide(L)'
;MTKNGILCEINDKRVYLDPKNSDVRGINFVSHAHSDHLPSKNGGTILSSIETNEIANLRGFKMENHVESLDDFSLIDSGHILGAKGLLFDDIFYTGDICTRDRGFLKGAKIPQCKTLITECTFGLPEFVFPKLEETLQQVNELISELYGKGIPVILMGYQLGKAQTITQLFGHWGPLYFHDSVKDMNSLHQKFGVLLNNGIGHSEAVEKGLLEKKPWIMVAPMLSAKNKFVQEMKSKYGAVTIGFSGWAQSSRFSFGRRTDYSIPMSDHCDYNELLDMVIKSGAEQVYTIHGFVDEFAHDLRKLGISAQPLLENSLDDFT
;
A
#
# COMPACT_ATOMS: atom_id res chain seq x y z
N MET A 1 -5.88 -19.33 -10.26
CA MET A 1 -4.56 -18.66 -10.15
C MET A 1 -3.55 -19.40 -11.02
N THR A 2 -2.57 -18.70 -11.59
CA THR A 2 -1.47 -19.28 -12.37
C THR A 2 -0.12 -18.91 -11.74
N LYS A 3 0.98 -19.53 -12.20
CA LYS A 3 2.36 -19.12 -11.84
C LYS A 3 2.64 -17.64 -12.10
N ASN A 4 1.93 -17.06 -13.07
CA ASN A 4 2.12 -15.70 -13.56
C ASN A 4 1.13 -14.69 -12.96
N GLY A 5 0.33 -15.06 -11.95
CA GLY A 5 -0.73 -14.21 -11.40
C GLY A 5 -2.13 -14.74 -11.74
N ILE A 6 -3.13 -13.86 -11.74
CA ILE A 6 -4.53 -14.25 -11.99
C ILE A 6 -4.83 -14.08 -13.47
N LEU A 7 -5.47 -15.09 -14.07
CA LEU A 7 -5.93 -15.07 -15.45
C LEU A 7 -7.44 -15.29 -15.46
N CYS A 8 -8.17 -14.36 -16.08
CA CYS A 8 -9.58 -14.47 -16.40
C CYS A 8 -9.73 -14.70 -17.91
N GLU A 9 -10.37 -15.80 -18.30
CA GLU A 9 -10.67 -16.12 -19.69
C GLU A 9 -12.17 -15.95 -19.94
N ILE A 10 -12.54 -14.99 -20.78
CA ILE A 10 -13.92 -14.55 -20.99
C ILE A 10 -14.16 -14.34 -22.48
N ASN A 11 -15.02 -15.14 -23.11
CA ASN A 11 -15.42 -14.97 -24.53
C ASN A 11 -14.22 -14.67 -25.46
N ASP A 12 -13.19 -15.54 -25.40
CA ASP A 12 -11.91 -15.44 -26.11
C ASP A 12 -10.94 -14.31 -25.69
N LYS A 13 -11.32 -13.43 -24.75
CA LYS A 13 -10.42 -12.44 -24.13
C LYS A 13 -9.66 -13.07 -22.96
N ARG A 14 -8.37 -12.76 -22.85
CA ARG A 14 -7.48 -13.18 -21.75
C ARG A 14 -7.03 -11.94 -20.98
N VAL A 15 -7.52 -11.80 -19.75
CA VAL A 15 -7.23 -10.67 -18.87
C VAL A 15 -6.35 -11.17 -17.72
N TYR A 16 -5.14 -10.63 -17.64
CA TYR A 16 -4.18 -10.92 -16.59
C TYR A 16 -4.23 -9.82 -15.54
N LEU A 17 -4.43 -10.18 -14.27
CA LEU A 17 -4.48 -9.25 -13.16
C LEU A 17 -3.18 -9.35 -12.36
N ASP A 18 -2.45 -8.23 -12.29
CA ASP A 18 -1.11 -8.10 -11.69
C ASP A 18 -0.14 -9.22 -12.07
N PRO A 19 0.11 -9.44 -13.38
CA PRO A 19 0.95 -10.54 -13.79
C PRO A 19 2.43 -10.31 -13.45
N LYS A 20 3.15 -11.37 -13.07
CA LYS A 20 4.61 -11.29 -12.84
C LYS A 20 5.40 -11.00 -14.13
N ASN A 21 4.88 -11.44 -15.27
CA ASN A 21 5.36 -11.12 -16.61
C ASN A 21 4.16 -10.79 -17.47
N SER A 22 4.14 -9.61 -18.11
CA SER A 22 3.03 -9.27 -19.00
C SER A 22 2.96 -10.24 -20.19
N ASP A 23 1.77 -10.78 -20.46
CA ASP A 23 1.50 -11.64 -21.61
C ASP A 23 1.48 -10.81 -22.90
N VAL A 24 2.05 -11.35 -23.97
CA VAL A 24 2.22 -10.67 -25.26
C VAL A 24 0.91 -10.51 -26.07
N ARG A 25 -0.12 -11.29 -25.79
CA ARG A 25 -1.40 -11.33 -26.53
C ARG A 25 -2.61 -10.93 -25.68
N GLY A 26 -2.48 -10.96 -24.36
CA GLY A 26 -3.54 -10.60 -23.42
C GLY A 26 -3.52 -9.13 -23.01
N ILE A 27 -4.55 -8.76 -22.25
CA ILE A 27 -4.63 -7.49 -21.53
C ILE A 27 -4.00 -7.71 -20.16
N ASN A 28 -3.03 -6.88 -19.79
CA ASN A 28 -2.30 -6.97 -18.53
C ASN A 28 -2.70 -5.79 -17.66
N PHE A 29 -3.57 -6.03 -16.69
CA PHE A 29 -3.93 -5.02 -15.72
C PHE A 29 -2.87 -4.95 -14.61
N VAL A 30 -2.39 -3.75 -14.33
CA VAL A 30 -1.51 -3.47 -13.19
C VAL A 30 -2.25 -2.52 -12.25
N SER A 31 -2.64 -3.02 -11.09
CA SER A 31 -3.45 -2.32 -10.10
C SER A 31 -2.71 -1.13 -9.51
N HIS A 32 -1.44 -1.31 -9.16
CA HIS A 32 -0.62 -0.28 -8.55
C HIS A 32 0.88 -0.61 -8.61
N ALA A 33 1.70 0.35 -8.20
CA ALA A 33 3.15 0.32 -8.41
C ALA A 33 3.96 -0.26 -7.23
N HIS A 34 3.39 -1.11 -6.36
CA HIS A 34 4.22 -1.91 -5.44
C HIS A 34 4.88 -3.08 -6.17
N SER A 35 6.03 -3.52 -5.66
CA SER A 35 6.91 -4.44 -6.39
C SER A 35 6.34 -5.85 -6.59
N ASP A 36 5.40 -6.23 -5.75
CA ASP A 36 4.65 -7.49 -5.80
C ASP A 36 3.48 -7.48 -6.79
N HIS A 37 3.13 -6.31 -7.33
CA HIS A 37 2.12 -6.14 -8.38
C HIS A 37 2.72 -5.73 -9.73
N LEU A 38 3.95 -5.19 -9.73
CA LEU A 38 4.62 -4.81 -10.95
C LEU A 38 5.15 -6.02 -11.73
N PRO A 39 4.90 -6.09 -13.05
CA PRO A 39 5.53 -7.09 -13.89
C PRO A 39 7.04 -6.84 -13.98
N SER A 40 7.80 -7.91 -14.17
CA SER A 40 9.25 -7.85 -14.41
C SER A 40 9.61 -7.63 -15.89
N LYS A 41 8.63 -7.77 -16.80
CA LYS A 41 8.80 -7.63 -18.25
C LYS A 41 7.55 -7.02 -18.88
N ASN A 42 7.79 -6.18 -19.89
CA ASN A 42 6.73 -5.69 -20.79
C ASN A 42 6.19 -6.82 -21.66
N GLY A 43 4.95 -6.64 -22.14
CA GLY A 43 4.21 -7.60 -22.94
C GLY A 43 3.24 -6.88 -23.87
N GLY A 44 2.03 -7.41 -24.04
CA GLY A 44 0.94 -6.79 -24.79
C GLY A 44 0.43 -5.51 -24.11
N THR A 45 -0.85 -5.21 -24.27
CA THR A 45 -1.46 -4.02 -23.65
C THR A 45 -1.31 -4.07 -22.12
N ILE A 46 -0.82 -2.99 -21.52
CA ILE A 46 -0.74 -2.80 -20.07
C ILE A 46 -1.76 -1.73 -19.67
N LEU A 47 -2.81 -2.13 -18.97
CA LEU A 47 -3.86 -1.23 -18.49
C LEU A 47 -3.52 -0.82 -17.05
N SER A 48 -3.31 0.48 -16.81
CA SER A 48 -3.07 1.04 -15.47
C SER A 48 -3.31 2.55 -15.47
N SER A 49 -3.33 3.18 -14.29
CA SER A 49 -3.36 4.64 -14.18
C SER A 49 -2.03 5.28 -14.61
N ILE A 50 -2.07 6.56 -14.99
CA ILE A 50 -0.86 7.35 -15.28
C ILE A 50 0.06 7.36 -14.07
N GLU A 51 -0.48 7.58 -12.88
CA GLU A 51 0.28 7.67 -11.63
C GLU A 51 1.00 6.34 -11.36
N THR A 52 0.33 5.20 -11.57
CA THR A 52 0.97 3.88 -11.44
C THR A 52 2.14 3.73 -12.41
N ASN A 53 1.99 4.12 -13.68
CA ASN A 53 3.07 4.04 -14.67
C ASN A 53 4.25 4.96 -14.30
N GLU A 54 4.00 6.21 -13.91
CA GLU A 54 5.07 7.15 -13.54
C GLU A 54 5.79 6.76 -12.24
N ILE A 55 5.06 6.21 -11.26
CA ILE A 55 5.67 5.66 -10.04
C ILE A 55 6.51 4.42 -10.37
N ALA A 56 6.02 3.53 -11.24
CA ALA A 56 6.78 2.37 -11.69
C ALA A 56 8.07 2.80 -12.42
N ASN A 57 7.98 3.82 -13.28
CA ASN A 57 9.11 4.38 -14.02
C ASN A 57 10.17 4.96 -13.07
N LEU A 58 9.77 5.73 -12.05
CA LEU A 58 10.67 6.21 -11.00
C LEU A 58 11.37 5.05 -10.25
N ARG A 59 10.70 3.90 -10.16
CA ARG A 59 11.21 2.67 -9.54
C ARG A 59 11.97 1.76 -10.52
N GLY A 60 12.23 2.23 -11.75
CA GLY A 60 13.05 1.53 -12.74
C GLY A 60 12.29 0.60 -13.69
N PHE A 61 10.95 0.65 -13.72
CA PHE A 61 10.14 -0.12 -14.65
C PHE A 61 9.17 0.77 -15.42
N LYS A 62 9.45 1.01 -16.70
CA LYS A 62 8.55 1.75 -17.59
C LYS A 62 7.60 0.79 -18.31
N MET A 63 6.30 1.04 -18.20
CA MET A 63 5.28 0.29 -18.94
C MET A 63 5.23 0.80 -20.39
N GLU A 64 5.76 0.03 -21.32
CA GLU A 64 5.94 0.49 -22.72
C GLU A 64 4.62 0.56 -23.51
N ASN A 65 3.74 -0.43 -23.33
CA ASN A 65 2.44 -0.54 -24.00
C ASN A 65 1.30 -0.10 -23.07
N HIS A 66 1.54 0.96 -22.29
CA HIS A 66 0.60 1.51 -21.32
C HIS A 66 -0.61 2.16 -21.99
N VAL A 67 -1.80 1.87 -21.48
CA VAL A 67 -3.05 2.57 -21.78
C VAL A 67 -3.78 2.88 -20.47
N GLU A 68 -4.52 3.99 -20.46
CA GLU A 68 -5.27 4.46 -19.29
C GLU A 68 -6.74 4.01 -19.29
N SER A 69 -7.23 3.58 -20.45
CA SER A 69 -8.60 3.16 -20.65
C SER A 69 -8.67 2.11 -21.75
N LEU A 70 -9.62 1.19 -21.61
CA LEU A 70 -9.94 0.19 -22.62
C LEU A 70 -11.44 -0.07 -22.56
N ASP A 71 -12.09 -0.22 -23.72
CA ASP A 71 -13.53 -0.49 -23.78
C ASP A 71 -13.88 -1.78 -23.01
N ASP A 72 -15.03 -1.77 -22.33
CA ASP A 72 -15.50 -2.82 -21.42
C ASP A 72 -14.74 -2.95 -20.08
N PHE A 73 -13.72 -2.11 -19.83
CA PHE A 73 -12.95 -2.10 -18.59
C PHE A 73 -13.11 -0.77 -17.84
N SER A 74 -13.53 -0.85 -16.58
CA SER A 74 -13.65 0.32 -15.70
C SER A 74 -12.56 0.28 -14.63
N LEU A 75 -11.72 1.32 -14.60
CA LEU A 75 -10.75 1.53 -13.53
C LEU A 75 -11.44 2.21 -12.34
N ILE A 76 -11.42 1.55 -11.18
CA ILE A 76 -12.05 2.03 -9.95
C ILE A 76 -10.95 2.40 -8.95
N ASP A 77 -11.01 3.57 -8.32
CA ASP A 77 -10.05 3.92 -7.27
C ASP A 77 -10.10 2.89 -6.13
N SER A 78 -8.98 2.19 -5.88
CA SER A 78 -8.88 1.24 -4.74
C SER A 78 -8.55 1.96 -3.44
N GLY A 79 -8.21 3.24 -3.52
CA GLY A 79 -7.86 4.04 -2.37
C GLY A 79 -6.57 3.59 -1.69
N HIS A 80 -5.78 2.61 -2.16
CA HIS A 80 -4.62 2.03 -1.47
C HIS A 80 -3.32 2.87 -1.51
N ILE A 81 -2.94 3.39 -2.68
CA ILE A 81 -1.87 4.40 -2.85
C ILE A 81 -2.25 5.36 -3.97
N LEU A 82 -1.46 6.41 -4.19
CA LEU A 82 -1.69 7.31 -5.33
C LEU A 82 -1.68 6.50 -6.63
N GLY A 83 -2.76 6.61 -7.41
CA GLY A 83 -2.90 5.88 -8.67
C GLY A 83 -3.44 4.46 -8.55
N ALA A 84 -3.61 3.91 -7.35
CA ALA A 84 -4.05 2.53 -7.21
C ALA A 84 -5.48 2.34 -7.73
N LYS A 85 -5.67 1.37 -8.62
CA LYS A 85 -6.96 1.03 -9.23
C LYS A 85 -7.30 -0.44 -8.96
N GLY A 86 -8.59 -0.71 -8.76
CA GLY A 86 -9.21 -1.98 -9.10
C GLY A 86 -9.75 -1.97 -10.52
N LEU A 87 -10.09 -3.15 -11.05
CA LEU A 87 -10.62 -3.35 -12.39
C LEU A 87 -11.98 -4.02 -12.34
N LEU A 88 -12.98 -3.36 -12.91
CA LEU A 88 -14.32 -3.92 -13.13
C LEU A 88 -14.52 -4.25 -14.61
N PHE A 89 -14.87 -5.50 -14.91
CA PHE A 89 -15.12 -6.01 -16.26
C PHE A 89 -15.96 -7.29 -16.19
N ASP A 90 -16.93 -7.48 -17.09
CA ASP A 90 -17.77 -8.69 -17.16
C ASP A 90 -18.34 -9.18 -15.81
N ASP A 91 -18.91 -8.27 -15.02
CA ASP A 91 -19.40 -8.51 -13.64
C ASP A 91 -18.33 -9.07 -12.65
N ILE A 92 -17.04 -9.01 -13.01
CA ILE A 92 -15.90 -9.32 -12.16
C ILE A 92 -15.27 -8.01 -11.66
N PHE A 93 -15.12 -7.87 -10.35
CA PHE A 93 -14.33 -6.79 -9.77
C PHE A 93 -13.08 -7.36 -9.10
N TYR A 94 -11.92 -6.96 -9.61
CA TYR A 94 -10.62 -7.23 -8.99
C TYR A 94 -10.14 -5.99 -8.24
N THR A 95 -9.87 -6.10 -6.94
CA THR A 95 -9.55 -4.92 -6.13
C THR A 95 -8.10 -4.48 -6.24
N GLY A 96 -7.17 -5.38 -6.55
CA GLY A 96 -5.78 -5.22 -6.12
C GLY A 96 -5.72 -5.06 -4.60
N ASP A 97 -4.75 -4.29 -4.12
CA ASP A 97 -4.76 -3.81 -2.74
C ASP A 97 -5.77 -2.66 -2.57
N ILE A 98 -6.51 -2.67 -1.46
CA ILE A 98 -7.68 -1.81 -1.30
C ILE A 98 -7.79 -1.23 0.11
N CYS A 99 -8.26 0.02 0.20
CA CYS A 99 -8.62 0.68 1.45
C CYS A 99 -9.90 1.49 1.26
N THR A 100 -10.94 1.18 2.03
CA THR A 100 -12.24 1.87 1.97
C THR A 100 -12.31 3.08 2.90
N ARG A 101 -11.30 3.29 3.74
CA ARG A 101 -11.16 4.48 4.59
C ARG A 101 -10.47 5.63 3.88
N ASP A 102 -11.00 6.83 4.08
CA ASP A 102 -10.30 8.07 3.80
C ASP A 102 -9.06 8.18 4.70
N ARG A 103 -7.91 8.52 4.12
CA ARG A 103 -6.70 8.87 4.89
C ARG A 103 -5.84 9.88 4.14
N GLY A 104 -5.56 10.99 4.80
CA GLY A 104 -4.81 12.07 4.18
C GLY A 104 -5.44 12.53 2.86
N PHE A 105 -4.67 12.47 1.77
CA PHE A 105 -5.07 12.85 0.42
C PHE A 105 -5.78 11.72 -0.34
N LEU A 106 -5.75 10.50 0.19
CA LEU A 106 -6.37 9.33 -0.44
C LEU A 106 -7.81 9.19 0.04
N LYS A 107 -8.73 9.17 -0.94
CA LYS A 107 -10.13 8.83 -0.71
C LYS A 107 -10.31 7.33 -0.66
N GLY A 108 -11.19 6.88 0.22
CA GLY A 108 -11.57 5.48 0.34
C GLY A 108 -12.22 4.96 -0.93
N ALA A 109 -11.96 3.69 -1.25
CA ALA A 109 -12.55 3.01 -2.40
C ALA A 109 -14.08 3.04 -2.37
N LYS A 110 -14.69 3.33 -3.52
CA LYS A 110 -16.14 3.18 -3.73
C LYS A 110 -16.39 1.86 -4.43
N ILE A 111 -17.04 0.94 -3.72
CA ILE A 111 -17.19 -0.44 -4.16
C ILE A 111 -18.32 -0.55 -5.20
N PRO A 112 -18.05 -1.03 -6.42
CA PRO A 112 -19.07 -1.27 -7.43
C PRO A 112 -19.88 -2.54 -7.12
N GLN A 113 -21.07 -2.65 -7.71
CA GLN A 113 -21.76 -3.93 -7.76
C GLN A 113 -21.05 -4.88 -8.72
N CYS A 114 -20.93 -6.15 -8.36
CA CYS A 114 -20.34 -7.20 -9.20
C CYS A 114 -20.92 -8.56 -8.80
N LYS A 115 -20.82 -9.58 -9.67
CA LYS A 115 -21.19 -10.96 -9.32
C LYS A 115 -20.00 -11.71 -8.73
N THR A 116 -18.81 -11.46 -9.25
CA THR A 116 -17.57 -12.06 -8.77
C THR A 116 -16.64 -10.99 -8.22
N LEU A 117 -16.29 -11.10 -6.94
CA LEU A 117 -15.30 -10.24 -6.31
C LEU A 117 -13.99 -11.01 -6.12
N ILE A 118 -12.88 -10.48 -6.60
CA ILE A 118 -11.54 -10.98 -6.32
C ILE A 118 -10.82 -9.92 -5.48
N THR A 119 -10.50 -10.25 -4.23
CA THR A 119 -10.01 -9.24 -3.29
C THR A 119 -8.93 -9.71 -2.34
N GLU A 120 -8.03 -8.78 -1.99
CA GLU A 120 -7.01 -9.00 -0.97
C GLU A 120 -7.60 -9.26 0.41
N CYS A 121 -6.83 -9.89 1.29
CA CYS A 121 -7.18 -10.09 2.68
C CYS A 121 -5.95 -10.05 3.58
N THR A 122 -5.09 -9.04 3.35
CA THR A 122 -3.84 -8.83 4.11
C THR A 122 -4.10 -8.85 5.62
N PHE A 123 -5.24 -8.29 6.02
CA PHE A 123 -5.72 -8.21 7.40
C PHE A 123 -7.04 -8.98 7.61
N GLY A 124 -7.18 -10.13 6.94
CA GLY A 124 -8.36 -11.01 6.98
C GLY A 124 -8.62 -11.76 8.30
N LEU A 125 -8.00 -11.37 9.43
CA LEU A 125 -8.31 -11.92 10.76
C LEU A 125 -9.06 -10.90 11.62
N PRO A 126 -10.03 -11.33 12.45
CA PRO A 126 -10.78 -10.43 13.35
C PRO A 126 -9.94 -9.61 14.33
N GLU A 127 -8.69 -10.01 14.61
CA GLU A 127 -7.77 -9.26 15.46
C GLU A 127 -7.24 -7.97 14.81
N PHE A 128 -7.34 -7.85 13.48
CA PHE A 128 -6.94 -6.65 12.75
C PHE A 128 -8.12 -5.71 12.56
N VAL A 129 -8.42 -4.97 13.62
CA VAL A 129 -9.28 -3.78 13.58
C VAL A 129 -8.42 -2.60 13.99
N PHE A 130 -8.23 -1.65 13.07
CA PHE A 130 -7.33 -0.53 13.31
C PHE A 130 -8.01 0.57 14.14
N PRO A 131 -7.26 1.30 14.98
CA PRO A 131 -7.79 2.47 15.68
C PRO A 131 -8.22 3.54 14.68
N LYS A 132 -9.05 4.48 15.15
CA LYS A 132 -9.44 5.61 14.33
C LYS A 132 -8.21 6.46 14.00
N LEU A 133 -8.24 7.12 12.84
CA LEU A 133 -7.12 7.96 12.41
C LEU A 133 -6.87 9.09 13.41
N GLU A 134 -7.93 9.67 13.99
CA GLU A 134 -7.84 10.74 14.98
C GLU A 134 -7.11 10.30 16.25
N GLU A 135 -7.38 9.07 16.73
CA GLU A 135 -6.72 8.48 17.90
C GLU A 135 -5.23 8.28 17.61
N THR A 136 -4.91 7.77 16.42
CA THR A 136 -3.53 7.60 15.94
C THR A 136 -2.80 8.94 15.85
N LEU A 137 -3.46 9.98 15.31
CA LEU A 137 -2.88 11.31 15.19
C LEU A 137 -2.59 11.93 16.56
N GLN A 138 -3.53 11.81 17.50
CA GLN A 138 -3.36 12.29 18.85
C GLN A 138 -2.16 11.61 19.52
N GLN A 139 -2.16 10.27 19.55
CA GLN A 139 -1.09 9.47 20.17
C GLN A 139 0.29 9.84 19.63
N VAL A 140 0.43 9.96 18.30
CA VAL A 140 1.71 10.26 17.68
C VAL A 140 2.14 11.71 17.91
N ASN A 141 1.22 12.67 17.87
CA ASN A 141 1.56 14.07 18.16
C ASN A 141 1.99 14.27 19.62
N GLU A 142 1.34 13.59 20.58
CA GLU A 142 1.75 13.60 21.99
C GLU A 142 3.17 13.04 22.14
N LEU A 143 3.45 11.89 21.51
CA LEU A 143 4.78 11.27 21.53
C LEU A 143 5.85 12.16 20.89
N ILE A 144 5.58 12.75 19.71
CA ILE A 144 6.52 13.67 19.05
C ILE A 144 6.76 14.89 19.95
N SER A 145 5.70 15.47 20.54
CA SER A 145 5.79 16.62 21.43
C SER A 145 6.68 16.33 22.64
N GLU A 146 6.53 15.17 23.27
CA GLU A 146 7.37 14.75 24.41
C GLU A 146 8.85 14.63 24.02
N LEU A 147 9.13 13.98 22.89
CA LEU A 147 10.49 13.79 22.38
C LEU A 147 11.13 15.13 22.00
N TYR A 148 10.36 16.01 21.33
CA TYR A 148 10.78 17.36 20.99
C TYR A 148 11.10 18.20 22.22
N GLY A 149 10.27 18.12 23.28
CA GLY A 149 10.53 18.80 24.55
C GLY A 149 11.83 18.39 25.23
N LYS A 150 12.35 17.19 24.90
CA LYS A 150 13.64 16.66 25.35
C LYS A 150 14.79 16.93 24.35
N GLY A 151 14.52 17.64 23.24
CA GLY A 151 15.49 17.88 22.18
C GLY A 151 15.86 16.62 21.37
N ILE A 152 15.02 15.58 21.41
CA ILE A 152 15.27 14.29 20.75
C ILE A 152 14.72 14.33 19.32
N PRO A 153 15.53 14.04 18.29
CA PRO A 153 15.05 13.90 16.93
C PRO A 153 14.16 12.68 16.73
N VAL A 154 13.20 12.79 15.80
CA VAL A 154 12.23 11.73 15.53
C VAL A 154 12.31 11.30 14.06
N ILE A 155 12.32 10.00 13.81
CA ILE A 155 12.22 9.43 12.47
C ILE A 155 10.90 8.67 12.36
N LEU A 156 10.01 9.16 11.50
CA LEU A 156 8.76 8.51 11.16
C LEU A 156 8.99 7.55 9.99
N MET A 157 8.69 6.27 10.18
CA MET A 157 9.00 5.22 9.21
C MET A 157 7.74 4.57 8.63
N GLY A 158 7.62 4.58 7.30
CA GLY A 158 6.59 3.87 6.55
C GLY A 158 7.15 3.38 5.22
N TYR A 159 6.43 2.53 4.49
CA TYR A 159 6.86 2.14 3.13
C TYR A 159 7.17 3.37 2.27
N GLN A 160 8.25 3.30 1.48
CA GLN A 160 8.73 4.42 0.67
C GLN A 160 7.64 5.01 -0.25
N LEU A 161 6.83 4.13 -0.83
CA LEU A 161 5.63 4.45 -1.61
C LEU A 161 4.38 4.21 -0.76
N GLY A 162 3.47 5.18 -0.74
CA GLY A 162 2.17 5.14 -0.07
C GLY A 162 2.26 5.69 1.34
N LYS A 163 2.74 4.87 2.28
CA LYS A 163 2.71 5.21 3.70
C LYS A 163 3.56 6.43 4.05
N ALA A 164 4.76 6.56 3.49
CA ALA A 164 5.63 7.72 3.76
C ALA A 164 4.99 9.05 3.33
N GLN A 165 4.23 9.07 2.23
CA GLN A 165 3.53 10.27 1.77
C GLN A 165 2.36 10.62 2.69
N THR A 166 1.60 9.61 3.13
CA THR A 166 0.52 9.78 4.12
C THR A 166 1.08 10.33 5.44
N ILE A 167 2.18 9.74 5.95
CA ILE A 167 2.90 10.23 7.12
C ILE A 167 3.36 11.69 6.93
N THR A 168 3.92 12.00 5.76
CA THR A 168 4.37 13.37 5.43
C THR A 168 3.21 14.36 5.51
N GLN A 169 2.04 14.01 4.99
CA GLN A 169 0.88 14.91 5.04
C GLN A 169 0.36 15.11 6.46
N LEU A 170 0.30 14.03 7.25
CA LEU A 170 -0.26 14.04 8.60
C LEU A 170 0.66 14.74 9.61
N PHE A 171 1.97 14.51 9.52
CA PHE A 171 2.95 14.93 10.53
C PHE A 171 4.01 15.91 10.01
N GLY A 172 4.00 16.25 8.72
CA GLY A 172 4.97 17.17 8.13
C GLY A 172 4.85 18.63 8.60
N HIS A 173 3.88 18.94 9.47
CA HIS A 173 3.79 20.24 10.13
C HIS A 173 4.83 20.39 11.26
N TRP A 174 5.36 19.28 11.78
CA TRP A 174 6.51 19.30 12.67
C TRP A 174 7.76 19.71 11.90
N GLY A 175 8.57 20.59 12.48
CA GLY A 175 9.77 21.12 11.84
C GLY A 175 10.96 21.24 12.81
N PRO A 176 12.20 21.37 12.31
CA PRO A 176 12.61 21.27 10.90
C PRO A 176 12.31 19.88 10.29
N LEU A 177 11.84 19.87 9.04
CA LEU A 177 11.39 18.67 8.32
C LEU A 177 12.44 18.18 7.32
N TYR A 178 12.87 16.94 7.49
CA TYR A 178 13.78 16.24 6.60
C TYR A 178 13.13 14.98 6.02
N PHE A 179 13.73 14.47 4.96
CA PHE A 179 13.33 13.23 4.32
C PHE A 179 14.53 12.36 4.05
N HIS A 180 14.38 11.05 4.19
CA HIS A 180 15.28 10.16 3.46
C HIS A 180 15.14 10.46 1.94
N ASP A 181 16.25 10.42 1.20
CA ASP A 181 16.26 10.90 -0.20
C ASP A 181 15.25 10.16 -1.09
N SER A 182 15.12 8.84 -0.92
CA SER A 182 14.12 8.06 -1.67
C SER A 182 12.66 8.42 -1.35
N VAL A 183 12.37 8.95 -0.16
CA VAL A 183 11.05 9.50 0.21
C VAL A 183 10.90 10.91 -0.37
N LYS A 184 11.97 11.72 -0.39
CA LYS A 184 11.96 13.03 -1.04
C LYS A 184 11.61 12.92 -2.53
N ASP A 185 12.21 11.97 -3.24
CA ASP A 185 11.93 11.71 -4.66
C ASP A 185 10.47 11.32 -4.87
N MET A 186 9.96 10.40 -4.04
CA MET A 186 8.57 9.96 -4.12
C MET A 186 7.59 11.07 -3.78
N ASN A 187 7.87 11.89 -2.76
CA ASN A 187 7.06 13.06 -2.41
C ASN A 187 7.04 14.07 -3.57
N SER A 188 8.18 14.29 -4.23
CA SER A 188 8.29 15.19 -5.38
C SER A 188 7.45 14.70 -6.56
N LEU A 189 7.40 13.39 -6.80
CA LEU A 189 6.51 12.81 -7.81
C LEU A 189 5.03 13.00 -7.43
N HIS A 190 4.66 12.76 -6.17
CA HIS A 190 3.29 12.99 -5.70
C HIS A 190 2.86 14.47 -5.86
N GLN A 191 3.75 15.41 -5.60
CA GLN A 191 3.50 16.84 -5.80
C GLN A 191 3.28 17.19 -7.28
N LYS A 192 3.95 16.50 -8.23
CA LYS A 192 3.68 16.68 -9.67
C LYS A 192 2.25 16.27 -10.06
N PHE A 193 1.66 15.33 -9.32
CA PHE A 193 0.26 14.92 -9.46
C PHE A 193 -0.72 15.75 -8.61
N GLY A 194 -0.26 16.89 -8.05
CA GLY A 194 -1.11 17.81 -7.29
C GLY A 194 -1.37 17.42 -5.83
N VAL A 195 -0.68 16.39 -5.31
CA VAL A 195 -0.79 16.04 -3.89
C VAL A 195 -0.09 17.10 -3.04
N LEU A 196 -0.84 17.69 -2.10
CA LEU A 196 -0.34 18.70 -1.18
C LEU A 196 0.47 18.06 -0.05
N LEU A 197 1.79 17.96 -0.26
CA LEU A 197 2.76 17.50 0.74
C LEU A 197 3.70 18.65 1.12
N ASN A 198 4.00 18.78 2.41
CA ASN A 198 4.98 19.76 2.89
C ASN A 198 6.36 19.49 2.27
N ASN A 199 7.03 20.57 1.87
CA ASN A 199 8.39 20.52 1.38
C ASN A 199 9.38 20.43 2.55
N GLY A 200 10.38 19.58 2.36
CA GLY A 200 11.47 19.35 3.30
C GLY A 200 12.75 19.01 2.54
N ILE A 201 13.87 18.97 3.26
CA ILE A 201 15.21 18.78 2.72
C ILE A 201 15.57 17.28 2.74
N GLY A 202 16.22 16.79 1.68
CA GLY A 202 16.72 15.42 1.62
C GLY A 202 17.86 15.17 2.63
N HIS A 203 18.00 13.94 3.11
CA HIS A 203 18.97 13.54 4.12
C HIS A 203 20.40 13.90 3.69
N SER A 204 20.78 13.60 2.43
CA SER A 204 22.13 13.87 1.94
C SER A 204 22.46 15.37 1.99
N GLU A 205 21.54 16.22 1.54
CA GLU A 205 21.69 17.69 1.60
C GLU A 205 21.72 18.20 3.06
N ALA A 206 20.89 17.63 3.93
CA ALA A 206 20.85 18.01 5.34
C ALA A 206 22.16 17.67 6.06
N VAL A 207 22.78 16.53 5.74
CA VAL A 207 24.11 16.13 6.26
C VAL A 207 25.20 17.07 5.74
N GLU A 208 25.24 17.33 4.44
CA GLU A 208 26.23 18.22 3.82
C GLU A 208 26.22 19.62 4.47
N LYS A 209 25.02 20.15 4.74
CA LYS A 209 24.82 21.46 5.36
C LYS A 209 24.92 21.46 6.90
N GLY A 210 25.22 20.32 7.52
CA GLY A 210 25.31 20.18 8.98
C GLY A 210 24.00 20.49 9.72
N LEU A 211 22.85 20.35 9.06
CA LEU A 211 21.56 20.74 9.60
C LEU A 211 21.06 19.77 10.68
N LEU A 212 21.41 18.48 10.58
CA LEU A 212 20.98 17.45 11.53
C LEU A 212 21.63 17.57 12.92
N GLU A 213 22.67 18.39 13.06
CA GLU A 213 23.28 18.71 14.36
C GLU A 213 22.38 19.65 15.20
N LYS A 214 21.45 20.38 14.57
CA LYS A 214 20.51 21.30 15.23
C LYS A 214 19.22 20.57 15.60
N LYS A 215 19.16 20.03 16.80
CA LYS A 215 18.03 19.23 17.32
C LYS A 215 17.00 20.12 18.07
N PRO A 216 15.72 19.70 18.17
CA PRO A 216 15.12 18.51 17.56
C PRO A 216 14.78 18.75 16.08
N TRP A 217 14.52 17.66 15.37
CA TRP A 217 13.99 17.67 14.01
C TRP A 217 13.18 16.40 13.76
N ILE A 218 12.42 16.41 12.68
CA ILE A 218 11.65 15.26 12.23
C ILE A 218 12.13 14.82 10.85
N MET A 219 12.17 13.52 10.63
CA MET A 219 12.50 12.94 9.34
C MET A 219 11.50 11.86 8.96
N VAL A 220 10.97 11.90 7.73
CA VAL A 220 10.22 10.75 7.19
C VAL A 220 11.15 9.87 6.36
N ALA A 221 11.16 8.57 6.66
CA ALA A 221 12.05 7.59 6.03
C ALA A 221 11.30 6.30 5.64
N PRO A 222 11.86 5.48 4.73
CA PRO A 222 11.34 4.15 4.47
C PRO A 222 11.32 3.29 5.73
N MET A 223 10.45 2.28 5.77
CA MET A 223 10.47 1.24 6.78
C MET A 223 11.75 0.40 6.61
N LEU A 224 12.76 0.70 7.40
CA LEU A 224 14.06 0.03 7.39
C LEU A 224 14.23 -0.79 8.67
N SER A 225 14.95 -1.92 8.58
CA SER A 225 15.25 -2.72 9.76
C SER A 225 16.20 -1.97 10.71
N ALA A 226 16.16 -2.29 12.00
CA ALA A 226 17.09 -1.75 12.98
C ALA A 226 18.57 -2.09 12.69
N LYS A 227 18.84 -3.09 11.84
CA LYS A 227 20.18 -3.46 11.36
C LYS A 227 20.65 -2.65 10.15
N ASN A 228 19.79 -1.84 9.56
CA ASN A 228 20.16 -0.99 8.43
C ASN A 228 21.15 0.09 8.88
N LYS A 229 22.23 0.29 8.11
CA LYS A 229 23.32 1.24 8.43
C LYS A 229 22.81 2.67 8.65
N PHE A 230 21.89 3.13 7.81
CA PHE A 230 21.30 4.46 7.94
C PHE A 230 20.61 4.60 9.30
N VAL A 231 19.77 3.63 9.70
CA VAL A 231 19.07 3.67 10.99
C VAL A 231 20.07 3.66 12.16
N GLN A 232 21.11 2.81 12.09
CA GLN A 232 22.14 2.74 13.12
C GLN A 232 22.95 4.03 13.24
N GLU A 233 23.28 4.66 12.12
CA GLU A 233 23.97 5.95 12.09
C GLU A 233 23.10 7.05 12.69
N MET A 234 21.83 7.13 12.26
CA MET A 234 20.90 8.14 12.78
C MET A 234 20.69 8.01 14.30
N LYS A 235 20.60 6.78 14.80
CA LYS A 235 20.51 6.51 16.24
C LYS A 235 21.81 6.84 16.98
N SER A 236 22.95 6.34 16.50
CA SER A 236 24.22 6.47 17.22
C SER A 236 24.78 7.89 17.22
N LYS A 237 24.64 8.61 16.10
CA LYS A 237 25.15 9.99 15.95
C LYS A 237 24.18 11.03 16.50
N TYR A 238 22.89 10.90 16.19
CA TYR A 238 21.89 11.93 16.52
C TYR A 238 21.01 11.58 17.72
N GLY A 239 21.07 10.36 18.24
CA GLY A 239 20.18 9.92 19.32
C GLY A 239 18.71 9.89 18.87
N ALA A 240 18.46 9.68 17.57
CA ALA A 240 17.12 9.75 17.01
C ALA A 240 16.26 8.56 17.47
N VAL A 241 14.98 8.82 17.72
CA VAL A 241 13.97 7.81 18.07
C VAL A 241 13.16 7.46 16.82
N THR A 242 12.89 6.17 16.60
CA THR A 242 12.12 5.71 15.45
C THR A 242 10.68 5.37 15.82
N ILE A 243 9.73 5.90 15.06
CA ILE A 243 8.31 5.58 15.15
C ILE A 243 7.92 4.90 13.83
N GLY A 244 7.61 3.60 13.88
CA GLY A 244 7.24 2.80 12.72
C GLY A 244 5.73 2.67 12.59
N PHE A 245 5.22 2.86 11.37
CA PHE A 245 3.79 2.74 11.06
C PHE A 245 3.53 1.48 10.22
N SER A 246 2.68 0.58 10.72
CA SER A 246 2.31 -0.65 10.01
C SER A 246 1.02 -1.24 10.58
N GLY A 247 0.13 -1.77 9.73
CA GLY A 247 -1.04 -2.52 10.20
C GLY A 247 -0.66 -3.73 11.06
N TRP A 248 0.50 -4.33 10.81
CA TRP A 248 1.03 -5.44 11.61
C TRP A 248 1.34 -5.07 13.07
N ALA A 249 1.47 -3.78 13.39
CA ALA A 249 1.64 -3.32 14.77
C ALA A 249 0.37 -3.52 15.63
N GLN A 250 -0.79 -3.80 15.02
CA GLN A 250 -2.04 -4.07 15.71
C GLN A 250 -2.01 -5.38 16.51
N SER A 251 -1.25 -6.37 16.06
CA SER A 251 -1.22 -7.68 16.68
C SER A 251 0.11 -7.94 17.37
N SER A 252 0.04 -8.34 18.64
CA SER A 252 1.21 -8.70 19.43
C SER A 252 1.86 -10.01 18.96
N ARG A 253 1.15 -10.81 18.16
CA ARG A 253 1.60 -12.12 17.66
C ARG A 253 2.66 -12.00 16.57
N PHE A 254 2.66 -10.91 15.81
CA PHE A 254 3.56 -10.73 14.68
C PHE A 254 4.74 -9.83 15.05
N SER A 255 5.93 -10.43 15.15
CA SER A 255 7.18 -9.70 15.46
C SER A 255 7.50 -8.60 14.44
N PHE A 256 6.98 -8.72 13.22
CA PHE A 256 7.04 -7.71 12.16
C PHE A 256 6.49 -6.35 12.60
N GLY A 257 5.53 -6.34 13.53
CA GLY A 257 4.95 -5.13 14.09
C GLY A 257 5.85 -4.37 15.09
N ARG A 258 6.99 -4.91 15.54
CA ARG A 258 7.83 -4.32 16.61
C ARG A 258 9.28 -4.07 16.17
N ARG A 259 9.46 -3.36 15.07
CA ARG A 259 10.78 -3.15 14.43
C ARG A 259 11.45 -1.82 14.79
N THR A 260 10.73 -0.95 15.47
CA THR A 260 11.08 0.44 15.80
C THR A 260 10.98 0.68 17.31
N ASP A 261 11.45 1.83 17.80
CA ASP A 261 11.35 2.15 19.24
C ASP A 261 9.88 2.27 19.68
N TYR A 262 9.05 2.86 18.81
CA TYR A 262 7.59 2.89 18.93
C TYR A 262 6.98 2.33 17.65
N SER A 263 5.89 1.57 17.79
CA SER A 263 5.14 0.99 16.68
C SER A 263 3.69 1.43 16.73
N ILE A 264 3.18 1.94 15.62
CA ILE A 264 1.86 2.53 15.49
C ILE A 264 1.04 1.72 14.48
N PRO A 265 -0.13 1.17 14.89
CA PRO A 265 -1.04 0.46 13.99
C PRO A 265 -1.66 1.45 12.99
N MET A 266 -1.11 1.49 11.78
CA MET A 266 -1.62 2.28 10.68
C MET A 266 -1.38 1.55 9.36
N SER A 267 -2.47 1.29 8.64
CA SER A 267 -2.45 0.55 7.38
C SER A 267 -2.98 1.39 6.23
N ASP A 268 -2.50 1.07 5.03
CA ASP A 268 -3.01 1.49 3.72
C ASP A 268 -3.88 0.41 3.08
N HIS A 269 -4.19 -0.66 3.80
CA HIS A 269 -5.14 -1.72 3.42
C HIS A 269 -6.39 -1.66 4.30
N CYS A 270 -7.46 -2.28 3.84
CA CYS A 270 -8.65 -2.53 4.65
C CYS A 270 -8.29 -3.34 5.90
N ASP A 271 -8.92 -2.99 7.01
CA ASP A 271 -8.99 -3.86 8.18
C ASP A 271 -10.06 -4.95 8.00
N TYR A 272 -10.19 -5.85 8.98
CA TYR A 272 -11.14 -6.96 8.89
C TYR A 272 -12.59 -6.53 8.67
N ASN A 273 -13.05 -5.50 9.40
CA ASN A 273 -14.43 -5.02 9.30
C ASN A 273 -14.68 -4.33 7.97
N GLU A 274 -13.69 -3.59 7.48
CA GLU A 274 -13.73 -2.96 6.17
C GLU A 274 -13.76 -3.96 5.02
N LEU A 275 -13.01 -5.06 5.13
CA LEU A 275 -13.07 -6.17 4.17
C LEU A 275 -14.47 -6.80 4.15
N LEU A 276 -15.06 -7.07 5.32
CA LEU A 276 -16.43 -7.59 5.41
C LEU A 276 -17.46 -6.63 4.81
N ASP A 277 -17.41 -5.35 5.17
CA ASP A 277 -18.32 -4.32 4.67
C ASP A 277 -18.18 -4.14 3.15
N MET A 278 -16.95 -4.16 2.62
CA MET A 278 -16.69 -4.14 1.19
C MET A 278 -17.33 -5.33 0.47
N VAL A 279 -17.17 -6.55 1.00
CA VAL A 279 -17.78 -7.76 0.42
C VAL A 279 -19.31 -7.66 0.42
N ILE A 280 -19.91 -7.19 1.51
CA ILE A 280 -21.37 -7.01 1.59
C ILE A 280 -21.84 -5.95 0.59
N LYS A 281 -21.12 -4.82 0.49
CA LYS A 281 -21.44 -3.74 -0.43
C LYS A 281 -21.30 -4.12 -1.90
N SER A 282 -20.39 -5.03 -2.24
CA SER A 282 -20.19 -5.43 -3.65
C SER A 282 -21.37 -6.24 -4.21
N GLY A 283 -22.20 -6.83 -3.34
CA GLY A 283 -23.31 -7.69 -3.75
C GLY A 283 -22.86 -8.99 -4.43
N ALA A 284 -21.57 -9.36 -4.30
CA ALA A 284 -21.00 -10.50 -5.01
C ALA A 284 -21.65 -11.83 -4.60
N GLU A 285 -21.98 -12.63 -5.61
CA GLU A 285 -22.45 -14.00 -5.45
C GLU A 285 -21.28 -14.95 -5.13
N GLN A 286 -20.10 -14.64 -5.66
CA GLN A 286 -18.86 -15.40 -5.43
C GLN A 286 -17.71 -14.46 -5.07
N VAL A 287 -16.98 -14.80 -4.00
CA VAL A 287 -15.78 -14.09 -3.55
C VAL A 287 -14.55 -14.99 -3.66
N TYR A 288 -13.48 -14.45 -4.22
CA TYR A 288 -12.16 -15.06 -4.26
C TYR A 288 -11.20 -14.26 -3.40
N THR A 289 -10.62 -14.89 -2.39
CA THR A 289 -9.65 -14.26 -1.50
C THR A 289 -8.23 -14.51 -2.01
N ILE A 290 -7.43 -13.45 -2.02
CA ILE A 290 -6.00 -13.45 -2.38
C ILE A 290 -5.23 -12.65 -1.33
N HIS A 291 -3.90 -12.80 -1.26
CA HIS A 291 -2.98 -12.06 -0.37
C HIS A 291 -3.35 -12.02 1.12
N GLY A 292 -2.52 -12.57 2.00
CA GLY A 292 -2.76 -12.54 3.46
C GLY A 292 -3.48 -13.78 3.97
N PHE A 293 -4.55 -13.59 4.74
CA PHE A 293 -5.27 -14.65 5.48
C PHE A 293 -6.42 -15.24 4.65
N VAL A 294 -6.06 -15.82 3.50
CA VAL A 294 -7.00 -16.21 2.44
C VAL A 294 -8.01 -17.26 2.91
N ASP A 295 -7.55 -18.29 3.63
CA ASP A 295 -8.37 -19.39 4.13
C ASP A 295 -9.30 -18.93 5.25
N GLU A 296 -8.75 -18.19 6.22
CA GLU A 296 -9.50 -17.71 7.39
C GLU A 296 -10.60 -16.73 6.99
N PHE A 297 -10.29 -15.76 6.12
CA PHE A 297 -11.26 -14.77 5.68
C PHE A 297 -12.36 -15.43 4.83
N ALA A 298 -12.01 -16.32 3.89
CA ALA A 298 -12.99 -17.06 3.11
C ALA A 298 -13.89 -17.94 4.00
N HIS A 299 -13.32 -18.55 5.04
CA HIS A 299 -14.10 -19.33 6.01
C HIS A 299 -15.11 -18.49 6.78
N ASP A 300 -14.72 -17.30 7.24
CA ASP A 300 -15.63 -16.41 7.94
C ASP A 300 -16.74 -15.87 7.01
N LEU A 301 -16.43 -15.55 5.75
CA LEU A 301 -17.44 -15.20 4.75
C LEU A 301 -18.47 -16.32 4.53
N ARG A 302 -18.02 -17.58 4.44
CA ARG A 302 -18.93 -18.74 4.32
C ARG A 302 -19.85 -18.90 5.52
N LYS A 303 -19.39 -18.60 6.75
CA LYS A 303 -20.27 -18.59 7.94
C LYS A 303 -21.36 -17.53 7.87
N LEU A 304 -21.12 -16.44 7.16
CA LEU A 304 -22.09 -15.38 6.89
C LEU A 304 -23.02 -15.69 5.71
N GLY A 305 -22.89 -16.88 5.09
CA GLY A 305 -23.70 -17.31 3.95
C GLY A 305 -23.22 -16.78 2.60
N ILE A 306 -22.00 -16.21 2.53
CA ILE A 306 -21.40 -15.70 1.29
C ILE A 306 -20.53 -16.80 0.68
N SER A 307 -20.73 -17.12 -0.61
CA SER A 307 -19.87 -18.08 -1.30
C SER A 307 -18.47 -17.49 -1.44
N ALA A 308 -17.49 -18.11 -0.80
CA ALA A 308 -16.12 -17.60 -0.77
C ALA A 308 -15.11 -18.74 -0.77
N GLN A 309 -14.03 -18.59 -1.54
CA GLN A 309 -12.90 -19.50 -1.52
C GLN A 309 -11.56 -18.81 -1.82
N PRO A 310 -10.45 -19.29 -1.27
CA PRO A 310 -9.12 -18.84 -1.66
C PRO A 310 -8.84 -19.12 -3.13
N LEU A 311 -8.19 -18.18 -3.80
CA LEU A 311 -7.68 -18.40 -5.15
C LEU A 311 -6.24 -18.93 -5.08
N LEU A 312 -6.10 -20.23 -4.85
CA LEU A 312 -4.80 -20.89 -4.77
C LEU A 312 -4.24 -21.20 -6.16
N GLU A 313 -2.92 -21.22 -6.29
CA GLU A 313 -2.24 -21.75 -7.48
C GLU A 313 -2.69 -23.20 -7.67
N ASN A 314 -3.31 -23.50 -8.82
CA ASN A 314 -3.57 -24.89 -9.16
C ASN A 314 -2.20 -25.55 -9.33
N SER A 315 -1.83 -26.37 -8.35
CA SER A 315 -0.86 -27.43 -8.60
C SER A 315 -1.39 -28.23 -9.78
N LEU A 316 -0.60 -28.39 -10.84
CA LEU A 316 -0.95 -29.27 -11.96
C LEU A 316 -1.14 -30.73 -11.51
N ASP A 317 -0.86 -31.06 -10.25
CA ASP A 317 -1.02 -32.40 -9.68
C ASP A 317 -2.45 -32.74 -9.25
N ASP A 318 -3.39 -31.77 -9.23
CA ASP A 318 -4.79 -32.01 -8.81
C ASP A 318 -5.76 -32.32 -9.97
N PHE A 319 -5.24 -32.49 -11.18
CA PHE A 319 -5.99 -33.05 -12.31
C PHE A 319 -5.28 -34.32 -12.81
N THR A 320 -5.56 -35.44 -12.14
CA THR A 320 -5.36 -36.78 -12.70
C THR A 320 -6.51 -37.15 -13.63
#